data_AF-A0AA94LLV9-F1
#
_entry.id   AF-A0AA94LLV9-F1
#
_cell.length_a   1.000
_cell.length_b   1.000
_cell.length_c   1.000
_cell.angle_alpha   90.00
_cell.angle_beta   90.00
_cell.angle_gamma   90.00
#
_symmetry.space_group_name_H-M   'P 1'
#
loop_
_entity.id
_entity.type
_entity.pdbx_description
1 polymer ?
#
loop_
_entity_poly.entity_id
_entity_poly.type
_entity_poly.pdbx_seq_one_letter_code
_entity_poly.pdbx_strand_id
1 'polypeptide(L)'
;GTAVHHQHDQAGRLTFNKYTDGSWEAWEYDKAGRLTKAYNRDSVTEFVRNALGQVIKETQDGRTVEHRYDERSRLSNIVSALGGNITYGYDIKGAVNHISAGMSGKRKPWEANIAYDRFGRETSRMMPGSVENTMHYDSIGRPAHQRVRHNGRTLLDKSYTWGDNLRLLRTFDTINGRSVRYDYDAFGSLSGAVYGDGSCQWRNPDAMGNVYDSPDRTDRSYGRGGQLREDKKWRYYYDSHGNLVLKTMRRMEPSHNAEARDEFLAWQSGDYAYTWQGNGMLRSVTRPDGKIITFRYDALGRRIEKVFDGRVYRYLWDGDVILHEWDYTEADRPNTIVTETGEVTLDRPEPVENFITWVYDSDSYVPTAKIVGDRHYSIVSDYIGRPVQAYDDNGNIVWQADYDIYGSVRNLNGSRRFIPFRQLGQYEDEETGLYYNRFRYYDSRIGNYICQDPIRLGGNNPTLYAFVSDSNLGVDVLGLTTQMVGDMPMGKWGEKVAAKYLKKEGHTILGSIQNASGHGFDLVTKTADGYINVIEVKTSGNKWRSKSNMGGWTRKNIEKITGNTNGMWASKPKYQDNLLTIIRKAQDNRKLNNKLFQINIEKRSIRLRCK
;
A
#
# COMPACT_ATOMS: atom_id res chain seq x y z
N GLY A 1 13.50 -3.12 33.81
CA GLY A 1 12.10 -3.49 33.50
C GLY A 1 11.65 -2.67 32.31
N THR A 2 11.07 -3.32 31.30
CA THR A 2 10.69 -2.72 30.01
C THR A 2 9.23 -2.24 30.01
N ALA A 3 8.83 -1.45 31.00
CA ALA A 3 7.45 -0.98 31.10
C ALA A 3 7.16 0.12 30.06
N VAL A 4 6.22 -0.15 29.16
CA VAL A 4 5.58 0.88 28.32
C VAL A 4 4.34 1.36 29.04
N HIS A 5 4.20 2.68 29.16
CA HIS A 5 3.03 3.29 29.80
C HIS A 5 2.05 3.73 28.73
N HIS A 6 0.82 3.21 28.81
CA HIS A 6 -0.29 3.57 27.94
C HIS A 6 -1.32 4.37 28.71
N GLN A 7 -1.84 5.45 28.12
CA GLN A 7 -3.02 6.14 28.62
C GLN A 7 -4.13 6.06 27.59
N HIS A 8 -5.36 5.96 28.09
CA HIS A 8 -6.56 5.90 27.27
C HIS A 8 -7.55 6.95 27.74
N ASP A 9 -8.39 7.42 26.84
CA ASP A 9 -9.55 8.23 27.21
C ASP A 9 -10.70 7.36 27.76
N GLN A 10 -11.80 8.02 28.16
CA GLN A 10 -12.99 7.33 28.68
C GLN A 10 -13.67 6.40 27.67
N ALA A 11 -13.37 6.53 26.38
CA ALA A 11 -13.88 5.64 25.33
C ALA A 11 -12.90 4.48 25.03
N GLY A 12 -11.80 4.35 25.77
CA GLY A 12 -10.80 3.30 25.60
C GLY A 12 -9.86 3.53 24.40
N ARG A 13 -9.82 4.73 23.82
CA ARG A 13 -8.89 5.08 22.74
C ARG A 13 -7.55 5.49 23.31
N LEU A 14 -6.47 5.09 22.66
CA LEU A 14 -5.10 5.37 23.11
C LEU A 14 -4.75 6.85 22.93
N THR A 15 -4.42 7.55 24.01
CA THR A 15 -4.11 8.99 23.97
C THR A 15 -2.64 9.31 24.18
N PHE A 16 -1.88 8.40 24.81
CA PHE A 16 -0.47 8.61 25.10
C PHE A 16 0.27 7.29 25.28
N ASN A 17 1.46 7.20 24.71
CA ASN A 17 2.45 6.17 24.96
C ASN A 17 3.74 6.81 25.49
N LYS A 18 4.33 6.20 26.51
CA LYS A 18 5.71 6.47 26.91
C LYS A 18 6.50 5.18 26.96
N TYR A 19 7.61 5.16 26.24
CA TYR A 19 8.46 4.00 26.06
C TYR A 19 9.66 4.03 27.02
N THR A 20 10.35 2.89 27.10
CA THR A 20 11.44 2.66 28.05
C THR A 20 12.70 3.47 27.73
N ASP A 21 12.87 3.88 26.48
CA ASP A 21 13.94 4.77 26.02
C ASP A 21 13.62 6.27 26.26
N GLY A 22 12.50 6.56 26.94
CA GLY A 22 12.04 7.91 27.24
C GLY A 22 11.32 8.60 26.09
N SER A 23 11.27 7.99 24.90
CA SER A 23 10.43 8.48 23.80
C SER A 23 8.94 8.35 24.16
N TRP A 24 8.12 9.16 23.49
CA TRP A 24 6.68 9.19 23.72
C TRP A 24 5.94 9.62 22.47
N GLU A 25 4.66 9.28 22.41
CA GLU A 25 3.73 9.63 21.35
C GLU A 25 2.38 9.96 21.99
N ALA A 26 1.61 10.84 21.37
CA ALA A 26 0.32 11.28 21.86
C ALA A 26 -0.68 11.46 20.71
N TRP A 27 -1.95 11.23 21.01
CA TRP A 27 -3.05 11.30 20.06
C TRP A 27 -4.27 11.99 20.67
N GLU A 28 -4.91 12.84 19.88
CA GLU A 28 -6.16 13.50 20.23
C GLU A 28 -7.25 13.10 19.26
N TYR A 29 -8.48 13.03 19.78
CA TYR A 29 -9.64 12.61 19.01
C TYR A 29 -10.80 13.59 19.18
N ASP A 30 -11.62 13.71 18.14
CA ASP A 30 -12.89 14.41 18.25
C ASP A 30 -13.95 13.59 19.01
N LYS A 31 -15.10 14.23 19.24
CA LYS A 31 -16.28 13.63 19.90
C LYS A 31 -16.84 12.41 19.14
N ALA A 32 -16.48 12.22 17.87
CA ALA A 32 -16.97 11.15 17.01
C ALA A 32 -16.01 9.96 16.90
N GLY A 33 -14.89 9.94 17.64
CA GLY A 33 -13.94 8.82 17.55
C GLY A 33 -12.71 9.09 16.70
N ARG A 34 -12.68 10.19 15.94
CA ARG A 34 -11.74 10.35 14.83
C ARG A 34 -10.50 11.09 15.28
N LEU A 35 -9.33 10.60 14.85
CA LEU A 35 -8.04 11.24 15.12
C LEU A 35 -8.00 12.67 14.55
N THR A 36 -7.67 13.63 15.40
CA THR A 36 -7.53 15.06 15.05
C THR A 36 -6.10 15.53 15.15
N LYS A 37 -5.28 14.92 16.02
CA LYS A 37 -3.88 15.29 16.22
C LYS A 37 -3.06 14.07 16.62
N ALA A 38 -1.85 13.96 16.10
CA ALA A 38 -0.86 12.97 16.50
C ALA A 38 0.49 13.69 16.63
N TYR A 39 1.17 13.53 17.76
CA TYR A 39 2.41 14.27 18.00
C TYR A 39 3.38 13.52 18.92
N ASN A 40 4.66 13.81 18.72
CA ASN A 40 5.76 13.31 19.54
C ASN A 40 6.80 14.43 19.70
N ARG A 41 8.02 14.10 20.12
CA ARG A 41 9.12 15.07 20.25
C ARG A 41 9.56 15.68 18.90
N ASP A 42 9.41 14.93 17.81
CA ASP A 42 9.99 15.25 16.52
C ASP A 42 9.01 15.91 15.55
N SER A 43 7.70 15.67 15.70
CA SER A 43 6.68 16.15 14.76
C SER A 43 5.28 16.27 15.37
N VAL A 44 4.49 17.17 14.79
CA VAL A 44 3.06 17.35 15.03
C VAL A 44 2.31 17.20 13.70
N THR A 45 1.32 16.29 13.68
CA THR A 45 0.38 16.11 12.57
C THR A 45 -1.05 16.41 13.03
N GLU A 46 -1.74 17.28 12.30
CA GLU A 46 -3.12 17.70 12.60
C GLU A 46 -4.04 17.46 11.40
N PHE A 47 -5.29 17.09 11.69
CA PHE A 47 -6.29 16.74 10.68
C PHE A 47 -7.54 17.59 10.79
N VAL A 48 -7.98 18.17 9.67
CA VAL A 48 -9.29 18.81 9.54
C VAL A 48 -10.18 17.97 8.63
N ARG A 49 -11.46 17.83 9.01
CA ARG A 49 -12.44 17.02 8.29
C ARG A 49 -13.66 17.84 7.90
N ASN A 50 -14.23 17.52 6.75
CA ASN A 50 -15.55 18.03 6.39
C ASN A 50 -16.67 17.30 7.17
N ALA A 51 -17.92 17.72 6.98
CA ALA A 51 -19.09 17.12 7.63
C ALA A 51 -19.31 15.63 7.25
N LEU A 52 -18.74 15.16 6.15
CA LEU A 52 -18.77 13.75 5.74
C LEU A 52 -17.65 12.91 6.39
N GLY A 53 -16.78 13.53 7.19
CA GLY A 53 -15.66 12.88 7.85
C GLY A 53 -14.43 12.68 6.96
N GLN A 54 -14.42 13.24 5.75
CA GLN A 54 -13.27 13.16 4.84
C GLN A 54 -12.21 14.17 5.27
N VAL A 55 -10.93 13.78 5.19
CA VAL A 55 -9.79 14.66 5.46
C VAL A 55 -9.77 15.75 4.39
N ILE A 56 -9.91 17.02 4.76
CA ILE A 56 -9.77 18.14 3.80
C ILE A 56 -8.45 18.89 3.97
N LYS A 57 -7.76 18.64 5.08
CA LYS A 57 -6.46 19.22 5.38
C LYS A 57 -5.71 18.34 6.36
N GLU A 58 -4.47 18.07 6.04
CA GLU A 58 -3.47 17.51 6.93
C GLU A 58 -2.34 18.53 7.08
N THR A 59 -1.98 18.88 8.32
CA THR A 59 -0.86 19.79 8.62
C THR A 59 0.25 19.00 9.30
N GLN A 60 1.44 18.92 8.69
CA GLN A 60 2.63 18.28 9.22
C GLN A 60 3.69 19.36 9.48
N ASP A 61 3.98 19.64 10.75
CA ASP A 61 5.00 20.64 11.14
C ASP A 61 4.82 22.00 10.43
N GLY A 62 3.58 22.48 10.39
CA GLY A 62 3.18 23.73 9.74
C GLY A 62 2.99 23.64 8.22
N ARG A 63 3.37 22.55 7.55
CA ARG A 63 3.18 22.34 6.11
C ARG A 63 1.87 21.62 5.84
N THR A 64 1.04 22.18 4.96
CA THR A 64 -0.33 21.69 4.75
C THR A 64 -0.45 20.89 3.45
N VAL A 65 -1.21 19.81 3.49
CA VAL A 65 -1.73 19.08 2.32
C VAL A 65 -3.26 19.16 2.38
N GLU A 66 -3.87 19.81 1.40
CA GLU A 66 -5.31 20.06 1.34
C GLU A 66 -5.97 19.21 0.27
N HIS A 67 -7.11 18.60 0.61
CA HIS A 67 -7.88 17.72 -0.27
C HIS A 67 -9.22 18.34 -0.60
N ARG A 68 -9.58 18.33 -1.88
CA ARG A 68 -10.92 18.68 -2.34
C ARG A 68 -11.62 17.45 -2.89
N TYR A 69 -12.91 17.36 -2.62
CA TYR A 69 -13.76 16.29 -3.10
C TYR A 69 -14.86 16.88 -3.98
N ASP A 70 -15.24 16.13 -5.02
CA ASP A 70 -16.37 16.49 -5.86
C ASP A 70 -17.71 16.18 -5.17
N GLU A 71 -18.82 16.51 -5.83
CA GLU A 71 -20.19 16.28 -5.33
C GLU A 71 -20.53 14.80 -5.09
N ARG A 72 -19.72 13.87 -5.63
CA ARG A 72 -19.84 12.43 -5.43
C ARG A 72 -18.87 11.90 -4.36
N SER A 73 -18.25 12.79 -3.58
CA SER A 73 -17.29 12.47 -2.53
C SER A 73 -16.01 11.78 -3.04
N ARG A 74 -15.63 12.01 -4.31
CA ARG A 74 -14.38 11.49 -4.89
C ARG A 74 -13.29 12.55 -4.83
N LEU A 75 -12.05 12.14 -4.58
CA LEU A 75 -10.91 13.07 -4.47
C LEU A 75 -10.67 13.77 -5.81
N SER A 76 -10.87 15.08 -5.90
CA SER A 76 -10.71 15.83 -7.14
C SER A 76 -9.42 16.63 -7.20
N ASN A 77 -8.85 17.00 -6.05
CA ASN A 77 -7.64 17.83 -6.01
C ASN A 77 -6.86 17.66 -4.69
N ILE A 78 -5.53 17.66 -4.80
CA ILE A 78 -4.56 17.75 -3.70
C ILE A 78 -3.73 19.02 -3.93
N VAL A 79 -3.60 19.86 -2.90
CA VAL A 79 -2.74 21.06 -2.92
C VAL A 79 -1.82 21.05 -1.71
N SER A 80 -0.53 21.24 -1.92
CA SER A 80 0.47 21.30 -0.86
C SER A 80 0.95 22.74 -0.63
N ALA A 81 1.28 23.07 0.63
CA ALA A 81 1.93 24.32 1.01
C ALA A 81 3.28 24.53 0.30
N LEU A 82 3.91 23.46 -0.19
CA LEU A 82 5.15 23.51 -0.99
C LEU A 82 4.88 23.69 -2.49
N GLY A 83 3.63 23.98 -2.88
CA GLY A 83 3.25 24.37 -4.24
C GLY A 83 2.81 23.22 -5.15
N GLY A 84 2.89 21.96 -4.72
CA GLY A 84 2.36 20.84 -5.49
C GLY A 84 0.84 20.93 -5.67
N ASN A 85 0.35 20.69 -6.89
CA ASN A 85 -1.06 20.66 -7.22
C ASN A 85 -1.36 19.46 -8.13
N ILE A 86 -2.21 18.54 -7.65
CA ILE A 86 -2.59 17.31 -8.36
C ILE A 86 -4.10 17.29 -8.49
N THR A 87 -4.63 17.06 -9.68
CA THR A 87 -6.06 17.00 -9.96
C THR A 87 -6.44 15.67 -10.59
N TYR A 88 -7.62 15.19 -10.26
CA TYR A 88 -8.18 13.94 -10.77
C TYR A 88 -9.52 14.20 -11.46
N GLY A 89 -9.59 13.83 -12.73
CA GLY A 89 -10.82 13.78 -13.52
C GLY A 89 -11.41 12.38 -13.52
N TYR A 90 -12.74 12.30 -13.57
CA TYR A 90 -13.46 11.03 -13.54
C TYR A 90 -14.42 10.88 -14.71
N ASP A 91 -14.54 9.66 -15.22
CA ASP A 91 -15.57 9.31 -16.18
C ASP A 91 -16.97 9.19 -15.53
N ILE A 92 -17.99 8.95 -16.37
CA ILE A 92 -19.38 8.78 -15.94
C ILE A 92 -19.60 7.55 -15.03
N LYS A 93 -18.70 6.57 -15.06
CA LYS A 93 -18.75 5.36 -14.23
C LYS A 93 -18.01 5.52 -12.90
N GLY A 94 -17.27 6.61 -12.74
CA GLY A 94 -16.52 6.92 -11.53
C GLY A 94 -15.07 6.45 -11.54
N ALA A 95 -14.53 6.03 -12.67
CA ALA A 95 -13.11 5.72 -12.80
C ALA A 95 -12.30 6.97 -13.14
N VAL A 96 -11.08 7.10 -12.60
CA VAL A 96 -10.19 8.23 -12.93
C VAL A 96 -9.78 8.14 -14.39
N ASN A 97 -10.18 9.09 -15.21
CA ASN A 97 -9.86 9.13 -16.63
C ASN A 97 -8.83 10.21 -16.98
N HIS A 98 -8.48 11.07 -16.03
CA HIS A 98 -7.51 12.12 -16.21
C HIS A 98 -6.76 12.42 -14.91
N ILE A 99 -5.46 12.61 -14.99
CA ILE A 99 -4.62 13.10 -13.88
C ILE A 99 -3.81 14.27 -14.43
N SER A 100 -3.82 15.41 -13.73
CA SER A 100 -2.95 16.54 -14.05
C SER A 100 -2.19 16.97 -12.80
N ALA A 101 -0.88 17.12 -12.90
CA ALA A 101 -0.02 17.39 -11.76
C ALA A 101 1.07 18.40 -12.13
N GLY A 102 1.30 19.39 -11.27
CA GLY A 102 2.31 20.42 -11.50
C GLY A 102 2.67 21.17 -10.24
N MET A 103 3.61 22.09 -10.39
CA MET A 103 4.04 23.04 -9.36
C MET A 103 3.37 24.39 -9.59
N SER A 104 2.90 25.02 -8.51
CA SER A 104 2.31 26.37 -8.55
C SER A 104 3.28 27.35 -9.19
N GLY A 105 2.76 28.19 -10.09
CA GLY A 105 3.56 29.17 -10.85
C GLY A 105 4.37 28.60 -12.02
N LYS A 106 4.30 27.29 -12.30
CA LYS A 106 4.94 26.67 -13.48
C LYS A 106 3.97 26.56 -14.67
N ARG A 107 4.53 26.62 -15.89
CA ARG A 107 3.74 26.86 -17.12
C ARG A 107 2.96 25.66 -17.65
N LYS A 108 3.45 24.43 -17.47
CA LYS A 108 2.81 23.25 -18.05
C LYS A 108 2.78 22.11 -17.02
N PRO A 109 1.61 21.57 -16.67
CA PRO A 109 1.52 20.38 -15.84
C PRO A 109 1.89 19.12 -16.62
N TRP A 110 2.28 18.08 -15.89
CA TRP A 110 2.23 16.71 -16.36
C TRP A 110 0.78 16.24 -16.46
N GLU A 111 0.42 15.51 -17.52
CA GLU A 111 -0.96 15.05 -17.72
C GLU A 111 -1.01 13.61 -18.21
N ALA A 112 -1.92 12.81 -17.65
CA ALA A 112 -2.24 11.48 -18.11
C ALA A 112 -3.73 11.33 -18.41
N ASN A 113 -4.06 10.67 -19.52
CA ASN A 113 -5.43 10.29 -19.88
C ASN A 113 -5.57 8.78 -19.87
N ILE A 114 -6.62 8.26 -19.23
CA ILE A 114 -6.79 6.84 -18.95
C ILE A 114 -8.11 6.35 -19.54
N ALA A 115 -8.03 5.29 -20.33
CA ALA A 115 -9.16 4.62 -20.94
C ALA A 115 -9.39 3.25 -20.28
N TYR A 116 -10.66 2.88 -20.14
CA TYR A 116 -11.08 1.64 -19.51
C TYR A 116 -11.97 0.82 -20.44
N ASP A 117 -11.92 -0.49 -20.27
CA ASP A 117 -12.93 -1.36 -20.86
C ASP A 117 -14.29 -1.27 -20.15
N ARG A 118 -15.26 -2.01 -20.66
CA ARG A 118 -16.60 -2.12 -20.06
C ARG A 118 -16.64 -2.71 -18.65
N PHE A 119 -15.54 -3.31 -18.17
CA PHE A 119 -15.40 -3.89 -16.83
C PHE A 119 -14.69 -2.96 -15.85
N GLY A 120 -14.25 -1.78 -16.32
CA GLY A 120 -13.52 -0.81 -15.50
C GLY A 120 -12.07 -1.20 -15.29
N ARG A 121 -11.48 -1.97 -16.21
CA ARG A 121 -10.04 -2.28 -16.22
C ARG A 121 -9.33 -1.32 -17.18
N GLU A 122 -8.21 -0.77 -16.76
CA GLU A 122 -7.42 0.16 -17.59
C GLU A 122 -6.91 -0.56 -18.83
N THR A 123 -7.20 -0.01 -20.01
CA THR A 123 -6.80 -0.56 -21.31
C THR A 123 -5.74 0.28 -22.01
N SER A 124 -5.74 1.59 -21.77
CA SER A 124 -4.73 2.50 -22.32
C SER A 124 -4.53 3.68 -21.38
N ARG A 125 -3.29 4.15 -21.29
CA ARG A 125 -2.89 5.38 -20.62
C ARG A 125 -1.94 6.15 -21.53
N MET A 126 -2.33 7.37 -21.87
CA MET A 126 -1.52 8.32 -22.64
C MET A 126 -0.87 9.34 -21.69
N MET A 127 0.43 9.53 -21.83
CA MET A 127 1.26 10.42 -20.99
C MET A 127 2.08 11.38 -21.87
N PRO A 128 2.78 12.39 -21.29
CA PRO A 128 3.60 13.31 -22.05
C PRO A 128 4.68 12.60 -22.88
N GLY A 129 5.13 13.26 -23.94
CA GLY A 129 6.02 12.66 -24.93
C GLY A 129 5.34 11.60 -25.80
N SER A 130 4.00 11.62 -25.92
CA SER A 130 3.23 10.63 -26.70
C SER A 130 3.51 9.17 -26.29
N VAL A 131 3.76 8.95 -25.00
CA VAL A 131 3.97 7.62 -24.42
C VAL A 131 2.61 7.00 -24.12
N GLU A 132 2.27 5.93 -24.83
CA GLU A 132 1.05 5.15 -24.63
C GLU A 132 1.38 3.80 -23.98
N ASN A 133 0.88 3.56 -22.78
CA ASN A 133 0.87 2.23 -22.14
C ASN A 133 -0.49 1.57 -22.38
N THR A 134 -0.50 0.34 -22.89
CA THR A 134 -1.70 -0.44 -23.14
C THR A 134 -1.66 -1.76 -22.39
N MET A 135 -2.81 -2.17 -21.83
CA MET A 135 -2.97 -3.43 -21.13
C MET A 135 -4.14 -4.22 -21.71
N HIS A 136 -3.87 -5.45 -22.12
CA HIS A 136 -4.88 -6.41 -22.53
C HIS A 136 -5.06 -7.47 -21.47
N TYR A 137 -6.28 -8.00 -21.41
CA TYR A 137 -6.67 -8.98 -20.42
C TYR A 137 -7.17 -10.25 -21.08
N ASP A 138 -6.97 -11.38 -20.42
CA ASP A 138 -7.52 -12.65 -20.86
C ASP A 138 -9.05 -12.73 -20.64
N SER A 139 -9.63 -13.85 -21.05
CA SER A 139 -11.09 -14.08 -21.01
C SER A 139 -11.69 -14.06 -19.61
N ILE A 140 -10.90 -14.25 -18.56
CA ILE A 140 -11.39 -14.33 -17.18
C ILE A 140 -11.06 -13.10 -16.35
N GLY A 141 -10.20 -12.19 -16.82
CA GLY A 141 -9.94 -10.97 -16.06
C GLY A 141 -8.49 -10.52 -16.02
N ARG A 142 -7.54 -11.43 -16.25
CA ARG A 142 -6.15 -11.26 -15.82
C ARG A 142 -5.33 -10.47 -16.85
N PRO A 143 -4.37 -9.63 -16.43
CA PRO A 143 -3.45 -8.94 -17.32
C PRO A 143 -2.70 -9.95 -18.19
N ALA A 144 -2.91 -9.97 -19.50
CA ALA A 144 -2.30 -10.94 -20.42
C ALA A 144 -1.11 -10.33 -21.17
N HIS A 145 -1.17 -9.03 -21.45
CA HIS A 145 -0.21 -8.40 -22.33
C HIS A 145 -0.14 -6.89 -22.09
N GLN A 146 1.06 -6.37 -21.83
CA GLN A 146 1.37 -4.96 -21.67
C GLN A 146 2.23 -4.48 -22.84
N ARG A 147 1.89 -3.34 -23.43
CA ARG A 147 2.68 -2.73 -24.49
C ARG A 147 2.83 -1.23 -24.26
N VAL A 148 4.07 -0.73 -24.30
CA VAL A 148 4.39 0.69 -24.28
C VAL A 148 4.88 1.14 -25.65
N ARG A 149 4.29 2.22 -26.18
CA ARG A 149 4.65 2.81 -27.47
C ARG A 149 4.96 4.29 -27.32
N HIS A 150 5.91 4.78 -28.11
CA HIS A 150 6.22 6.20 -28.25
C HIS A 150 6.49 6.48 -29.74
N ASN A 151 5.77 7.44 -30.33
CA ASN A 151 5.89 7.82 -31.74
C ASN A 151 5.85 6.62 -32.70
N GLY A 152 4.95 5.66 -32.44
CA GLY A 152 4.80 4.44 -33.24
C GLY A 152 5.82 3.33 -32.97
N ARG A 153 6.91 3.61 -32.23
CA ARG A 153 7.90 2.60 -31.82
C ARG A 153 7.45 1.91 -30.55
N THR A 154 7.46 0.58 -30.55
CA THR A 154 7.25 -0.22 -29.33
C THR A 154 8.52 -0.23 -28.48
N LEU A 155 8.39 0.15 -27.22
CA LEU A 155 9.47 0.24 -26.24
C LEU A 155 9.41 -0.85 -25.17
N LEU A 156 8.22 -1.42 -24.95
CA LEU A 156 7.97 -2.59 -24.11
C LEU A 156 6.87 -3.42 -24.75
N ASP A 157 7.04 -4.73 -24.73
CA ASP A 157 6.03 -5.67 -25.22
C ASP A 157 6.09 -6.95 -24.36
N LYS A 158 5.40 -6.91 -23.22
CA LYS A 158 5.50 -7.90 -22.13
C LYS A 158 4.22 -8.72 -22.03
N SER A 159 4.36 -10.04 -22.15
CA SER A 159 3.29 -11.01 -21.99
C SER A 159 3.33 -11.68 -20.61
N TYR A 160 2.15 -12.03 -20.08
CA TYR A 160 1.95 -12.69 -18.79
C TYR A 160 1.15 -13.98 -19.00
N THR A 161 1.78 -15.12 -18.72
CA THR A 161 1.15 -16.43 -18.82
C THR A 161 0.73 -16.90 -17.44
N TRP A 162 -0.56 -17.14 -17.28
CA TRP A 162 -1.15 -17.51 -16.00
C TRP A 162 -1.65 -18.94 -16.00
N GLY A 163 -1.41 -19.64 -14.89
CA GLY A 163 -1.90 -20.99 -14.63
C GLY A 163 -3.20 -21.02 -13.85
N ASP A 164 -3.48 -22.17 -13.24
CA ASP A 164 -4.57 -22.34 -12.30
C ASP A 164 -4.37 -21.50 -11.03
N ASN A 165 -5.46 -21.25 -10.30
CA ASN A 165 -5.47 -20.46 -9.06
C ASN A 165 -4.82 -19.07 -9.21
N LEU A 166 -4.92 -18.47 -10.41
CA LEU A 166 -4.39 -17.15 -10.75
C LEU A 166 -2.86 -17.03 -10.60
N ARG A 167 -2.10 -18.13 -10.64
CA ARG A 167 -0.63 -18.10 -10.50
C ARG A 167 0.06 -17.61 -11.76
N LEU A 168 1.03 -16.71 -11.64
CA LEU A 168 1.82 -16.23 -12.77
C LEU A 168 2.90 -17.27 -13.09
N LEU A 169 2.78 -17.98 -14.21
CA LEU A 169 3.73 -19.03 -14.59
C LEU A 169 4.91 -18.49 -15.39
N ARG A 170 4.70 -17.44 -16.18
CA ARG A 170 5.76 -16.88 -17.04
C ARG A 170 5.52 -15.42 -17.36
N THR A 171 6.61 -14.65 -17.43
CA THR A 171 6.67 -13.37 -18.15
C THR A 171 7.61 -13.47 -19.34
N PHE A 172 7.29 -12.78 -20.42
CA PHE A 172 8.19 -12.68 -21.57
C PHE A 172 8.06 -11.32 -22.25
N ASP A 173 9.18 -10.62 -22.39
CA ASP A 173 9.29 -9.35 -23.09
C ASP A 173 9.92 -9.56 -24.48
N THR A 174 9.17 -9.33 -25.55
CA THR A 174 9.64 -9.56 -26.92
C THR A 174 10.64 -8.50 -27.39
N ILE A 175 10.71 -7.33 -26.73
CA ILE A 175 11.62 -6.24 -27.13
C ILE A 175 13.07 -6.55 -26.78
N ASN A 176 13.30 -7.14 -25.60
CA ASN A 176 14.65 -7.49 -25.12
C ASN A 176 14.87 -9.01 -24.99
N GLY A 177 13.88 -9.82 -25.31
CA GLY A 177 13.95 -11.29 -25.22
C GLY A 177 13.96 -11.84 -23.80
N ARG A 178 13.79 -10.99 -22.77
CA ARG A 178 13.87 -11.42 -21.37
C ARG A 178 12.65 -12.26 -21.01
N SER A 179 12.91 -13.41 -20.39
CA SER A 179 11.87 -14.31 -19.91
C SER A 179 12.13 -14.72 -18.47
N VAL A 180 11.05 -14.95 -17.72
CA VAL A 180 11.09 -15.52 -16.38
C VAL A 180 10.00 -16.57 -16.29
N ARG A 181 10.35 -17.77 -15.84
CA ARG A 181 9.41 -18.84 -15.50
C ARG A 181 9.36 -18.96 -13.99
N TYR A 182 8.18 -19.02 -13.41
CA TYR A 182 7.98 -19.13 -11.97
C TYR A 182 7.53 -20.54 -11.60
N ASP A 183 8.10 -21.04 -10.53
CA ASP A 183 7.83 -22.35 -9.94
C ASP A 183 7.02 -22.20 -8.66
N TYR A 184 6.11 -23.15 -8.46
CA TYR A 184 5.22 -23.21 -7.31
C TYR A 184 5.30 -24.59 -6.68
N ASP A 185 5.26 -24.64 -5.35
CA ASP A 185 5.19 -25.89 -4.62
C ASP A 185 3.78 -26.53 -4.70
N ALA A 186 3.63 -27.72 -4.10
CA ALA A 186 2.37 -28.46 -4.08
C ALA A 186 1.24 -27.72 -3.32
N PHE A 187 1.56 -26.78 -2.43
CA PHE A 187 0.60 -25.96 -1.70
C PHE A 187 0.25 -24.67 -2.45
N GLY A 188 1.02 -24.35 -3.50
CA GLY A 188 0.82 -23.16 -4.31
C GLY A 188 1.61 -21.94 -3.90
N SER A 189 2.59 -22.09 -3.04
CA SER A 189 3.50 -21.01 -2.67
C SER A 189 4.55 -20.82 -3.75
N LEU A 190 4.93 -19.56 -4.03
CA LEU A 190 5.98 -19.25 -4.99
C LEU A 190 7.32 -19.77 -4.47
N SER A 191 7.92 -20.75 -5.16
CA SER A 191 9.08 -21.51 -4.68
C SER A 191 10.36 -21.27 -5.46
N GLY A 192 10.28 -20.74 -6.69
CA GLY A 192 11.47 -20.48 -7.50
C GLY A 192 11.20 -19.68 -8.77
N ALA A 193 12.27 -19.18 -9.38
CA ALA A 193 12.23 -18.49 -10.66
C ALA A 193 13.43 -18.91 -11.52
N VAL A 194 13.18 -19.16 -12.80
CA VAL A 194 14.20 -19.42 -13.82
C VAL A 194 14.20 -18.30 -14.84
N TYR A 195 15.34 -17.64 -14.99
CA TYR A 195 15.52 -16.50 -15.88
C TYR A 195 15.95 -16.95 -17.28
N GLY A 196 15.84 -16.05 -18.26
CA GLY A 196 16.15 -16.35 -19.67
C GLY A 196 17.61 -16.77 -19.95
N ASP A 197 18.54 -16.46 -19.04
CA ASP A 197 19.93 -16.93 -19.07
C ASP A 197 20.13 -18.33 -18.47
N GLY A 198 19.06 -18.97 -18.00
CA GLY A 198 19.08 -20.25 -17.32
C GLY A 198 19.41 -20.18 -15.83
N SER A 199 19.74 -18.99 -15.29
CA SER A 199 19.96 -18.83 -13.86
C SER A 199 18.68 -19.10 -13.08
N CYS A 200 18.82 -19.74 -11.92
CA CYS A 200 17.72 -20.10 -11.04
C CYS A 200 17.87 -19.37 -9.70
N GLN A 201 16.77 -18.84 -9.17
CA GLN A 201 16.69 -18.29 -7.82
C GLN A 201 15.62 -19.03 -7.05
N TRP A 202 15.92 -19.40 -5.80
CA TRP A 202 15.03 -20.19 -4.97
C TRP A 202 14.35 -19.31 -3.93
N ARG A 203 13.10 -19.64 -3.63
CA ARG A 203 12.29 -19.09 -2.54
C ARG A 203 11.51 -20.21 -1.88
N ASN A 204 12.19 -21.30 -1.60
CA ASN A 204 11.53 -22.55 -1.24
C ASN A 204 11.00 -22.47 0.21
N PRO A 205 9.68 -22.48 0.45
CA PRO A 205 9.14 -22.28 1.79
C PRO A 205 9.10 -23.60 2.58
N ASP A 206 9.47 -23.58 3.86
CA ASP A 206 9.16 -24.68 4.77
C ASP A 206 7.66 -24.71 5.18
N ALA A 207 7.27 -25.68 6.00
CA ALA A 207 5.89 -25.82 6.47
C ALA A 207 5.40 -24.63 7.31
N MET A 208 6.30 -23.83 7.87
CA MET A 208 5.99 -22.63 8.64
C MET A 208 5.94 -21.36 7.77
N GLY A 209 6.50 -21.43 6.54
CA GLY A 209 6.60 -20.32 5.60
C GLY A 209 7.97 -19.65 5.55
N ASN A 210 8.99 -20.17 6.24
CA ASN A 210 10.35 -19.63 6.13
C ASN A 210 10.92 -19.96 4.75
N VAL A 211 11.54 -18.98 4.09
CA VAL A 211 11.99 -19.10 2.70
C VAL A 211 13.49 -19.36 2.56
N TYR A 212 13.85 -20.37 1.78
CA TYR A 212 15.23 -20.80 1.55
C TYR A 212 15.68 -20.44 0.12
N ASP A 213 16.95 -20.02 -0.03
CA ASP A 213 17.59 -19.78 -1.32
C ASP A 213 18.42 -21.01 -1.75
N SER A 214 17.84 -22.19 -1.51
CA SER A 214 18.31 -23.47 -1.99
C SER A 214 17.13 -24.44 -2.19
N PRO A 215 17.25 -25.41 -3.12
CA PRO A 215 16.20 -26.39 -3.37
C PRO A 215 16.01 -27.37 -2.22
N ASP A 216 17.08 -27.67 -1.48
CA ASP A 216 17.14 -28.62 -0.37
C ASP A 216 16.92 -27.99 1.01
N ARG A 217 16.77 -26.66 1.08
CA ARG A 217 16.50 -25.89 2.32
C ARG A 217 17.60 -26.02 3.38
N THR A 218 18.85 -26.06 2.96
CA THR A 218 20.02 -26.22 3.85
C THR A 218 20.85 -24.94 3.99
N ASP A 219 20.54 -23.91 3.20
CA ASP A 219 21.35 -22.68 3.14
C ASP A 219 21.10 -21.69 4.29
N ARG A 220 20.07 -21.93 5.10
CA ARG A 220 19.62 -21.02 6.16
C ARG A 220 19.18 -21.79 7.39
N SER A 221 19.26 -21.14 8.55
CA SER A 221 18.65 -21.64 9.79
C SER A 221 17.72 -20.60 10.41
N TYR A 222 16.62 -21.06 11.00
CA TYR A 222 15.59 -20.21 11.58
C TYR A 222 15.37 -20.56 13.05
N GLY A 223 15.17 -19.54 13.87
CA GLY A 223 14.73 -19.64 15.25
C GLY A 223 13.21 -19.55 15.38
N ARG A 224 12.75 -19.35 16.62
CA ARG A 224 11.33 -19.18 16.94
C ARG A 224 10.70 -18.04 16.13
N GLY A 225 9.46 -18.24 15.69
CA GLY A 225 8.69 -17.25 14.96
C GLY A 225 9.21 -16.90 13.55
N GLY A 226 10.20 -17.63 13.03
CA GLY A 226 10.81 -17.37 11.72
C GLY A 226 11.98 -16.39 11.74
N GLN A 227 12.62 -16.21 12.90
CA GLN A 227 13.84 -15.41 13.03
C GLN A 227 15.00 -16.05 12.27
N LEU A 228 15.42 -15.49 11.13
CA LEU A 228 16.61 -15.95 10.42
C LEU A 228 17.83 -15.84 11.35
N ARG A 229 18.59 -16.92 11.57
CA ARG A 229 19.76 -16.97 12.45
C ARG A 229 21.06 -16.97 11.68
N GLU A 230 21.11 -17.72 10.60
CA GLU A 230 22.27 -17.84 9.74
C GLU A 230 21.83 -18.05 8.29
N ASP A 231 22.57 -17.44 7.36
CA ASP A 231 22.58 -17.80 5.95
C ASP A 231 24.01 -18.17 5.51
N LYS A 232 24.24 -18.40 4.20
CA LYS A 232 25.57 -18.77 3.66
C LYS A 232 26.72 -17.84 4.06
N LYS A 233 26.44 -16.57 4.40
CA LYS A 233 27.44 -15.52 4.65
C LYS A 233 27.30 -14.86 6.03
N TRP A 234 26.09 -14.70 6.54
CA TRP A 234 25.79 -13.84 7.66
C TRP A 234 25.12 -14.58 8.81
N ARG A 235 25.41 -14.12 10.04
CA ARG A 235 24.69 -14.45 11.26
C ARG A 235 23.89 -13.24 11.75
N TYR A 236 22.74 -13.51 12.33
CA TYR A 236 21.71 -12.53 12.64
C TYR A 236 21.30 -12.62 14.12
N TYR A 237 21.45 -11.52 14.83
CA TYR A 237 21.12 -11.41 16.26
C TYR A 237 20.04 -10.37 16.49
N TYR A 238 19.11 -10.69 17.39
CA TYR A 238 17.91 -9.90 17.64
C TYR A 238 17.83 -9.52 19.12
N ASP A 239 17.19 -8.39 19.40
CA ASP A 239 16.81 -8.00 20.75
C ASP A 239 15.68 -8.89 21.30
N SER A 240 15.28 -8.65 22.55
CA SER A 240 14.18 -9.38 23.20
C SER A 240 12.78 -9.09 22.61
N HIS A 241 12.64 -8.03 21.80
CA HIS A 241 11.40 -7.69 21.10
C HIS A 241 11.35 -8.28 19.68
N GLY A 242 12.42 -8.96 19.26
CA GLY A 242 12.51 -9.58 17.94
C GLY A 242 12.98 -8.64 16.83
N ASN A 243 13.64 -7.53 17.16
CA ASN A 243 14.23 -6.62 16.18
C ASN A 243 15.68 -7.01 15.91
N LEU A 244 16.11 -7.08 14.64
CA LEU A 244 17.50 -7.36 14.27
C LEU A 244 18.39 -6.26 14.82
N VAL A 245 19.44 -6.58 15.58
CA VAL A 245 20.40 -5.62 16.15
C VAL A 245 21.81 -5.76 15.60
N LEU A 246 22.19 -6.95 15.12
CA LEU A 246 23.49 -7.21 14.52
C LEU A 246 23.39 -8.23 13.39
N LYS A 247 24.01 -7.93 12.25
CA LYS A 247 24.24 -8.83 11.12
C LYS A 247 25.74 -8.88 10.85
N THR A 248 26.37 -10.03 11.11
CA THR A 248 27.84 -10.18 11.13
C THR A 248 28.31 -11.43 10.40
N MET A 249 29.50 -11.39 9.79
CA MET A 249 30.15 -12.58 9.23
C MET A 249 30.93 -13.37 10.29
N ARG A 250 31.13 -12.79 11.48
CA ARG A 250 31.94 -13.38 12.55
C ARG A 250 31.30 -14.70 13.04
N ARG A 251 32.14 -15.70 13.30
CA ARG A 251 31.76 -16.92 14.03
C ARG A 251 32.01 -16.66 15.50
N MET A 252 30.94 -16.46 16.27
CA MET A 252 31.06 -16.15 17.70
C MET A 252 30.05 -17.00 18.47
N GLU A 253 30.47 -17.53 19.62
CA GLU A 253 29.60 -18.29 20.52
C GLU A 253 28.75 -17.33 21.38
N PRO A 254 27.42 -17.56 21.52
CA PRO A 254 26.57 -16.70 22.34
C PRO A 254 27.05 -16.67 23.81
N SER A 255 27.30 -15.46 24.34
CA SER A 255 27.61 -15.31 25.76
C SER A 255 26.35 -15.43 26.63
N HIS A 256 26.49 -16.05 27.80
CA HIS A 256 25.38 -16.39 28.70
C HIS A 256 25.10 -15.36 29.80
N ASN A 257 25.93 -14.30 29.94
CA ASN A 257 25.67 -13.19 30.86
C ASN A 257 25.36 -11.88 30.10
N ALA A 258 24.66 -10.94 30.74
CA ALA A 258 24.12 -9.76 30.07
C ALA A 258 25.20 -8.75 29.61
N GLU A 259 26.21 -8.49 30.44
CA GLU A 259 27.29 -7.55 30.12
C GLU A 259 28.13 -8.02 28.92
N ALA A 260 28.50 -9.31 28.90
CA ALA A 260 29.21 -9.87 27.75
C ALA A 260 28.28 -10.06 26.54
N ARG A 261 26.96 -10.01 26.69
CA ARG A 261 26.02 -10.00 25.56
C ARG A 261 26.00 -8.64 24.86
N ASP A 262 26.03 -7.54 25.60
CA ASP A 262 26.08 -6.19 25.01
C ASP A 262 27.41 -5.94 24.30
N GLU A 263 28.53 -6.36 24.90
CA GLU A 263 29.85 -6.33 24.25
C GLU A 263 29.89 -7.24 23.01
N PHE A 264 29.28 -8.43 23.07
CA PHE A 264 29.16 -9.35 21.95
C PHE A 264 28.36 -8.76 20.78
N LEU A 265 27.30 -7.99 21.06
CA LEU A 265 26.45 -7.36 20.06
C LEU A 265 27.02 -6.04 19.52
N ALA A 266 28.15 -5.57 20.05
CA ALA A 266 28.80 -4.36 19.59
C ALA A 266 29.22 -4.50 18.11
N TRP A 267 29.03 -3.40 17.38
CA TRP A 267 29.42 -3.28 15.99
C TRP A 267 30.95 -3.42 15.84
N GLN A 268 31.39 -4.14 14.80
CA GLN A 268 32.77 -4.16 14.34
C GLN A 268 32.82 -3.92 12.83
N SER A 269 33.98 -3.49 12.33
CA SER A 269 34.20 -3.32 10.88
C SER A 269 33.82 -4.59 10.11
N GLY A 270 33.01 -4.44 9.07
CA GLY A 270 32.42 -5.57 8.34
C GLY A 270 30.97 -5.92 8.72
N ASP A 271 30.47 -5.44 9.86
CA ASP A 271 29.12 -5.73 10.35
C ASP A 271 28.09 -4.68 9.93
N TYR A 272 26.82 -5.08 9.90
CA TYR A 272 25.72 -4.14 10.07
C TYR A 272 25.24 -4.17 11.52
N ALA A 273 25.05 -3.02 12.13
CA ALA A 273 24.38 -2.89 13.43
C ALA A 273 23.14 -2.00 13.29
N TYR A 274 22.12 -2.29 14.09
CA TYR A 274 20.82 -1.64 13.99
C TYR A 274 20.37 -1.22 15.39
N THR A 275 19.86 0.00 15.50
CA THR A 275 19.21 0.47 16.74
C THR A 275 17.75 0.79 16.46
N TRP A 276 16.92 0.63 17.48
CA TRP A 276 15.47 0.77 17.38
C TRP A 276 14.96 1.79 18.38
N GLN A 277 13.87 2.46 18.03
CA GLN A 277 13.09 3.30 18.94
C GLN A 277 12.19 2.41 19.82
N GLY A 278 11.76 2.93 20.97
CA GLY A 278 10.89 2.21 21.89
C GLY A 278 9.54 1.79 21.29
N ASN A 279 9.06 2.49 20.26
CA ASN A 279 7.87 2.17 19.48
C ASN A 279 8.10 1.10 18.39
N GLY A 280 9.32 0.57 18.26
CA GLY A 280 9.69 -0.46 17.28
C GLY A 280 10.12 0.07 15.91
N MET A 281 10.23 1.39 15.72
CA MET A 281 10.74 1.98 14.48
C MET A 281 12.28 1.96 14.42
N LEU A 282 12.85 1.76 13.23
CA LEU A 282 14.30 1.68 13.05
C LEU A 282 14.95 3.06 13.32
N ARG A 283 15.79 3.18 14.34
CA ARG A 283 16.43 4.44 14.71
C ARG A 283 17.69 4.72 13.89
N SER A 284 18.54 3.71 13.71
CA SER A 284 19.75 3.84 12.92
C SER A 284 20.25 2.52 12.34
N VAL A 285 21.09 2.64 11.30
CA VAL A 285 21.88 1.54 10.74
C VAL A 285 23.33 1.98 10.69
N THR A 286 24.22 1.24 11.34
CA THR A 286 25.68 1.35 11.15
C THR A 286 26.09 0.32 10.10
N ARG A 287 26.71 0.78 9.03
CA ARG A 287 27.17 -0.04 7.90
C ARG A 287 28.50 -0.74 8.19
N PRO A 288 28.90 -1.72 7.35
CA PRO A 288 30.21 -2.36 7.42
C PRO A 288 31.41 -1.40 7.34
N ASP A 289 31.24 -0.25 6.70
CA ASP A 289 32.25 0.81 6.57
C ASP A 289 32.23 1.82 7.73
N GLY A 290 31.39 1.60 8.75
CA GLY A 290 31.26 2.47 9.91
C GLY A 290 30.39 3.71 9.69
N LYS A 291 29.89 3.96 8.48
CA LYS A 291 28.97 5.08 8.23
C LYS A 291 27.60 4.78 8.86
N ILE A 292 27.01 5.80 9.47
CA ILE A 292 25.73 5.69 10.18
C ILE A 292 24.63 6.39 9.38
N ILE A 293 23.51 5.68 9.22
CA ILE A 293 22.24 6.24 8.73
C ILE A 293 21.34 6.42 9.95
N THR A 294 20.67 7.55 10.09
CA THR A 294 19.66 7.76 11.15
C THR A 294 18.31 8.15 10.58
N PHE A 295 17.23 7.83 11.30
CA PHE A 295 15.86 8.09 10.89
C PHE A 295 15.04 8.74 12.01
N ARG A 296 14.05 9.55 11.64
CA ARG A 296 13.01 10.09 12.53
C ARG A 296 11.63 9.88 11.95
N TYR A 297 10.63 9.82 12.82
CA TYR A 297 9.25 9.51 12.47
C TYR A 297 8.28 10.44 13.19
N ASP A 298 7.13 10.68 12.57
CA ASP A 298 5.98 11.24 13.27
C ASP A 298 5.29 10.20 14.17
N ALA A 299 4.31 10.64 14.96
CA ALA A 299 3.54 9.78 15.86
C ALA A 299 2.56 8.82 15.13
N LEU A 300 2.59 8.78 13.80
CA LEU A 300 1.86 7.83 12.95
C LEU A 300 2.80 6.78 12.35
N GLY A 301 4.09 6.79 12.71
CA GLY A 301 5.10 5.87 12.20
C GLY A 301 5.56 6.19 10.78
N ARG A 302 5.31 7.41 10.28
CA ARG A 302 5.77 7.85 8.95
C ARG A 302 7.15 8.46 9.07
N ARG A 303 8.08 8.03 8.21
CA ARG A 303 9.43 8.58 8.21
C ARG A 303 9.41 10.04 7.73
N ILE A 304 9.92 10.96 8.55
CA ILE A 304 9.97 12.41 8.26
C ILE A 304 11.40 12.90 8.03
N GLU A 305 12.41 12.14 8.49
CA GLU A 305 13.82 12.48 8.32
C GLU A 305 14.64 11.22 8.04
N LYS A 306 15.64 11.37 7.18
CA LYS A 306 16.78 10.47 7.06
C LYS A 306 18.06 11.29 7.01
N VAL A 307 19.11 10.90 7.73
CA VAL A 307 20.43 11.52 7.65
C VAL A 307 21.46 10.49 7.21
N PHE A 308 22.23 10.81 6.18
CA PHE A 308 23.33 9.99 5.72
C PHE A 308 24.35 10.83 4.94
N ASP A 309 25.64 10.57 5.20
CA ASP A 309 26.77 11.13 4.43
C ASP A 309 26.74 12.68 4.32
N GLY A 310 26.45 13.35 5.44
CA GLY A 310 26.39 14.81 5.52
C GLY A 310 25.18 15.44 4.83
N ARG A 311 24.14 14.66 4.51
CA ARG A 311 22.88 15.14 3.94
C ARG A 311 21.69 14.81 4.83
N VAL A 312 20.73 15.72 4.86
CA VAL A 312 19.42 15.54 5.49
C VAL A 312 18.37 15.40 4.40
N TYR A 313 17.63 14.30 4.44
CA TYR A 313 16.49 14.01 3.58
C TYR A 313 15.19 14.20 4.37
N ARG A 314 14.22 14.85 3.75
CA ARG A 314 12.92 15.17 4.33
C ARG A 314 11.79 14.59 3.50
N TYR A 315 10.68 14.30 4.17
CA TYR A 315 9.50 13.70 3.57
C TYR A 315 8.24 14.41 4.05
N LEU A 316 7.38 14.81 3.11
CA LEU A 316 6.01 15.24 3.39
C LEU A 316 5.04 14.19 2.86
N TRP A 317 4.10 13.77 3.69
CA TRP A 317 3.17 12.69 3.37
C TRP A 317 1.82 13.21 2.89
N ASP A 318 1.15 12.43 2.04
CA ASP A 318 -0.28 12.52 1.78
C ASP A 318 -0.92 11.21 2.24
N GLY A 319 -1.56 11.24 3.42
CA GLY A 319 -2.03 10.03 4.08
C GLY A 319 -0.89 9.04 4.28
N ASP A 320 -0.88 7.96 3.49
CA ASP A 320 0.08 6.87 3.59
C ASP A 320 1.13 6.78 2.48
N VAL A 321 1.17 7.75 1.56
CA VAL A 321 2.19 7.86 0.50
C VAL A 321 3.07 9.10 0.68
N ILE A 322 4.32 9.04 0.21
CA ILE A 322 5.21 10.22 0.21
C ILE A 322 4.78 11.14 -0.93
N LEU A 323 4.30 12.33 -0.60
CA LEU A 323 3.92 13.35 -1.58
C LEU A 323 5.14 14.14 -2.05
N HIS A 324 5.96 14.60 -1.10
CA HIS A 324 7.20 15.32 -1.40
C HIS A 324 8.40 14.70 -0.70
N GLU A 325 9.53 14.75 -1.37
CA GLU A 325 10.83 14.57 -0.73
C GLU A 325 11.80 15.64 -1.22
N TRP A 326 12.73 16.02 -0.35
CA TRP A 326 13.80 16.97 -0.66
C TRP A 326 14.98 16.70 0.25
N ASP A 327 16.14 17.25 -0.11
CA ASP A 327 17.34 17.04 0.67
C ASP A 327 18.32 18.19 0.55
N TYR A 328 19.10 18.43 1.60
CA TYR A 328 20.07 19.52 1.69
C TYR A 328 21.27 19.10 2.54
N THR A 329 22.34 19.90 2.52
CA THR A 329 23.56 19.62 3.29
C THR A 329 23.29 19.78 4.78
N GLU A 330 23.74 18.83 5.61
CA GLU A 330 23.49 18.85 7.05
C GLU A 330 24.07 20.09 7.76
N ALA A 331 25.15 20.68 7.22
CA ALA A 331 25.70 21.94 7.68
C ALA A 331 24.70 23.11 7.62
N ASP A 332 23.69 23.02 6.75
CA ASP A 332 22.67 24.06 6.59
C ASP A 332 21.43 23.83 7.48
N ARG A 333 21.41 22.75 8.28
CA ARG A 333 20.29 22.44 9.18
C ARG A 333 20.02 23.62 10.15
N PRO A 334 18.78 24.13 10.19
CA PRO A 334 18.39 25.15 11.17
C PRO A 334 18.51 24.65 12.60
N ASN A 335 18.83 25.55 13.53
CA ASN A 335 18.87 25.23 14.96
C ASN A 335 17.48 25.39 15.57
N THR A 336 17.16 24.49 16.50
CA THR A 336 15.99 24.66 17.36
C THR A 336 16.25 25.74 18.39
N ILE A 337 15.38 26.75 18.46
CA ILE A 337 15.43 27.84 19.42
C ILE A 337 14.14 27.89 20.24
N VAL A 338 14.23 28.46 21.44
CA VAL A 338 13.07 28.76 22.28
C VAL A 338 12.87 30.28 22.24
N THR A 339 11.68 30.73 21.83
CA THR A 339 11.34 32.15 21.79
C THR A 339 11.21 32.72 23.21
N GLU A 340 11.16 34.05 23.34
CA GLU A 340 10.88 34.71 24.63
C GLU A 340 9.52 34.29 25.23
N THR A 341 8.58 33.86 24.39
CA THR A 341 7.26 33.35 24.81
C THR A 341 7.29 31.87 25.21
N GLY A 342 8.45 31.20 25.13
CA GLY A 342 8.61 29.78 25.45
C GLY A 342 8.24 28.84 24.31
N GLU A 343 7.99 29.35 23.09
CA GLU A 343 7.68 28.52 21.92
C GLU A 343 8.95 27.93 21.32
N VAL A 344 8.92 26.65 20.96
CA VAL A 344 10.02 25.98 20.28
C VAL A 344 9.86 26.16 18.77
N THR A 345 10.84 26.76 18.11
CA THR A 345 10.83 27.00 16.65
C THR A 345 12.23 26.80 16.05
N LEU A 346 12.38 27.03 14.75
CA LEU A 346 13.67 27.06 14.06
C LEU A 346 14.18 28.50 13.95
N ASP A 347 15.50 28.68 14.07
CA ASP A 347 16.16 29.98 13.88
C ASP A 347 15.99 30.56 12.47
N ARG A 348 15.82 29.68 11.48
CA ARG A 348 15.52 30.01 10.09
C ARG A 348 14.68 28.93 9.42
N PRO A 349 14.02 29.22 8.28
CA PRO A 349 13.35 28.21 7.49
C PRO A 349 14.32 27.12 7.03
N GLU A 350 13.81 25.89 6.99
CA GLU A 350 14.56 24.75 6.49
C GLU A 350 14.78 24.84 4.96
N PRO A 351 16.00 24.59 4.47
CA PRO A 351 16.28 24.59 3.04
C PRO A 351 15.44 23.55 2.30
N VAL A 352 15.02 23.90 1.08
CA VAL A 352 14.30 23.02 0.16
C VAL A 352 15.07 22.96 -1.14
N GLU A 353 15.97 21.98 -1.25
CA GLU A 353 16.78 21.69 -2.42
C GLU A 353 16.43 20.30 -2.98
N ASN A 354 16.74 20.04 -4.26
CA ASN A 354 16.44 18.75 -4.90
C ASN A 354 14.99 18.29 -4.76
N PHE A 355 14.04 19.24 -4.69
CA PHE A 355 12.64 18.97 -4.40
C PHE A 355 11.97 18.09 -5.46
N ILE A 356 11.31 17.04 -4.99
CA ILE A 356 10.57 16.07 -5.79
C ILE A 356 9.12 16.05 -5.32
N THR A 357 8.18 16.08 -6.27
CA THR A 357 6.78 15.68 -6.03
C THR A 357 6.52 14.35 -6.69
N TRP A 358 5.98 13.40 -5.94
CA TRP A 358 5.53 12.11 -6.44
C TRP A 358 4.02 12.16 -6.68
N VAL A 359 3.60 11.65 -7.85
CA VAL A 359 2.18 11.58 -8.24
C VAL A 359 1.77 10.12 -8.27
N TYR A 360 0.64 9.80 -7.66
CA TYR A 360 0.08 8.45 -7.60
C TYR A 360 -1.27 8.40 -8.31
N ASP A 361 -1.66 7.21 -8.77
CA ASP A 361 -3.07 6.95 -9.08
C ASP A 361 -3.95 7.24 -7.85
N SER A 362 -5.19 7.69 -8.05
CA SER A 362 -6.07 8.07 -6.93
C SER A 362 -6.31 6.90 -5.97
N ASP A 363 -6.21 7.14 -4.67
CA ASP A 363 -6.40 6.13 -3.61
C ASP A 363 -5.54 4.86 -3.83
N SER A 364 -4.31 5.03 -4.31
CA SER A 364 -3.41 3.95 -4.69
C SER A 364 -1.96 4.22 -4.25
N TYR A 365 -1.14 3.17 -4.27
CA TYR A 365 0.30 3.21 -4.02
C TYR A 365 1.11 3.13 -5.31
N VAL A 366 0.46 3.15 -6.47
CA VAL A 366 1.10 3.08 -7.79
C VAL A 366 1.61 4.48 -8.17
N PRO A 367 2.93 4.73 -8.18
CA PRO A 367 3.46 6.00 -8.66
C PRO A 367 3.31 6.09 -10.17
N THR A 368 2.77 7.21 -10.66
CA THR A 368 2.54 7.47 -12.09
C THR A 368 3.39 8.60 -12.64
N ALA A 369 3.90 9.50 -11.79
CA ALA A 369 4.82 10.54 -12.23
C ALA A 369 5.79 11.00 -11.13
N LYS A 370 6.91 11.58 -11.57
CA LYS A 370 7.88 12.29 -10.75
C LYS A 370 8.06 13.70 -11.31
N ILE A 371 7.94 14.72 -10.46
CA ILE A 371 8.08 16.13 -10.85
C ILE A 371 9.30 16.72 -10.14
N VAL A 372 10.22 17.32 -10.91
CA VAL A 372 11.44 17.95 -10.40
C VAL A 372 11.62 19.32 -11.06
N GLY A 373 11.20 20.37 -10.36
CA GLY A 373 11.15 21.72 -10.93
C GLY A 373 10.16 21.78 -12.10
N ASP A 374 10.65 22.10 -13.31
CA ASP A 374 9.86 22.14 -14.55
C ASP A 374 9.91 20.83 -15.35
N ARG A 375 10.65 19.82 -14.88
CA ARG A 375 10.78 18.53 -15.55
C ARG A 375 9.78 17.55 -14.99
N HIS A 376 9.10 16.82 -15.87
CA HIS A 376 8.23 15.73 -15.49
C HIS A 376 8.75 14.41 -16.04
N TYR A 377 8.53 13.35 -15.26
CA TYR A 377 8.85 12.00 -15.67
C TYR A 377 7.62 11.11 -15.50
N SER A 378 7.19 10.49 -16.59
CA SER A 378 6.07 9.55 -16.61
C SER A 378 6.54 8.18 -16.19
N ILE A 379 5.86 7.53 -15.25
CA ILE A 379 6.22 6.21 -14.74
C ILE A 379 5.22 5.19 -15.27
N VAL A 380 5.73 4.16 -15.93
CA VAL A 380 4.96 2.97 -16.31
C VAL A 380 5.24 1.87 -15.29
N SER A 381 4.18 1.32 -14.72
CA SER A 381 4.23 0.20 -13.80
C SER A 381 3.77 -1.10 -14.46
N ASP A 382 4.17 -2.23 -13.88
CA ASP A 382 3.69 -3.55 -14.29
C ASP A 382 2.25 -3.83 -13.81
N TYR A 383 1.78 -5.05 -14.07
CA TYR A 383 0.43 -5.51 -13.75
C TYR A 383 0.06 -5.47 -12.25
N ILE A 384 1.01 -5.39 -11.32
CA ILE A 384 0.76 -5.20 -9.89
C ILE A 384 1.15 -3.81 -9.38
N GLY A 385 1.58 -2.91 -10.27
CA GLY A 385 1.90 -1.54 -9.91
C GLY A 385 3.37 -1.27 -9.54
N ARG A 386 4.28 -2.22 -9.80
CA ARG A 386 5.73 -1.96 -9.64
C ARG A 386 6.27 -1.13 -10.80
N PRO A 387 7.01 -0.04 -10.57
CA PRO A 387 7.61 0.73 -11.66
C PRO A 387 8.53 -0.12 -12.55
N VAL A 388 8.31 -0.15 -13.86
CA VAL A 388 9.19 -0.88 -14.80
C VAL A 388 9.92 0.02 -15.76
N GLN A 389 9.36 1.19 -16.11
CA GLN A 389 9.97 2.18 -16.99
C GLN A 389 9.62 3.60 -16.53
N ALA A 390 10.51 4.56 -16.78
CA ALA A 390 10.20 5.98 -16.66
C ALA A 390 10.69 6.77 -17.88
N TYR A 391 9.93 7.79 -18.25
CA TYR A 391 10.12 8.58 -19.47
C TYR A 391 10.22 10.06 -19.17
N ASP A 392 11.09 10.80 -19.85
CA ASP A 392 11.07 12.26 -19.83
C ASP A 392 9.89 12.86 -20.63
N ASP A 393 9.74 14.19 -20.61
CA ASP A 393 8.70 14.92 -21.34
C ASP A 393 8.73 14.72 -22.87
N ASN A 394 9.83 14.22 -23.42
CA ASN A 394 10.00 13.91 -24.84
C ASN A 394 9.75 12.42 -25.16
N GLY A 395 9.39 11.60 -24.16
CA GLY A 395 9.14 10.17 -24.32
C GLY A 395 10.41 9.32 -24.38
N ASN A 396 11.57 9.84 -23.98
CA ASN A 396 12.81 9.06 -23.89
C ASN A 396 12.84 8.27 -22.59
N ILE A 397 13.27 7.01 -22.65
CA ILE A 397 13.48 6.19 -21.45
C ILE A 397 14.65 6.77 -20.64
N VAL A 398 14.38 7.14 -19.39
CA VAL A 398 15.40 7.61 -18.43
C VAL A 398 15.69 6.59 -17.32
N TRP A 399 14.79 5.62 -17.15
CA TRP A 399 14.93 4.54 -16.17
C TRP A 399 14.16 3.30 -16.63
N GLN A 400 14.72 2.10 -16.43
CA GLN A 400 14.03 0.84 -16.67
C GLN A 400 14.60 -0.26 -15.77
N ALA A 401 13.74 -1.13 -15.24
CA ALA A 401 14.16 -2.26 -14.43
C ALA A 401 13.26 -3.48 -14.63
N ASP A 402 13.83 -4.66 -14.35
CA ASP A 402 13.09 -5.88 -14.01
C ASP A 402 13.25 -6.16 -12.51
N TYR A 403 12.56 -7.17 -12.01
CA TYR A 403 12.61 -7.57 -10.60
C TYR A 403 12.93 -9.05 -10.44
N ASP A 404 13.67 -9.39 -9.39
CA ASP A 404 13.90 -10.76 -8.96
C ASP A 404 12.70 -11.31 -8.16
N ILE A 405 12.76 -12.58 -7.75
CA ILE A 405 11.62 -13.22 -7.06
C ILE A 405 11.35 -12.62 -5.67
N TYR A 406 12.32 -11.89 -5.11
CA TYR A 406 12.24 -11.21 -3.82
C TYR A 406 11.95 -9.71 -3.95
N GLY A 407 11.74 -9.21 -5.17
CA GLY A 407 11.46 -7.79 -5.44
C GLY A 407 12.70 -6.91 -5.58
N SER A 408 13.91 -7.49 -5.66
CA SER A 408 15.14 -6.74 -5.94
C SER A 408 15.21 -6.34 -7.41
N VAL A 409 15.64 -5.10 -7.68
CA VAL A 409 15.88 -4.61 -9.04
C VAL A 409 16.96 -5.45 -9.76
N ARG A 410 16.65 -5.84 -11.00
CA ARG A 410 17.53 -6.50 -11.99
C ARG A 410 17.52 -5.71 -13.29
N ASN A 411 18.56 -5.92 -14.11
CA ASN A 411 18.65 -5.37 -15.47
C ASN A 411 18.39 -3.85 -15.56
N LEU A 412 18.89 -3.10 -14.57
CA LEU A 412 18.66 -1.69 -14.41
C LEU A 412 19.32 -0.87 -15.53
N ASN A 413 18.53 0.00 -16.15
CA ASN A 413 19.00 1.14 -16.93
C ASN A 413 18.68 2.43 -16.17
N GLY A 414 19.63 3.36 -16.07
CA GLY A 414 19.51 4.59 -15.29
C GLY A 414 19.97 4.44 -13.83
N SER A 415 19.76 5.49 -13.03
CA SER A 415 20.16 5.50 -11.61
C SER A 415 19.19 4.72 -10.73
N ARG A 416 19.72 3.90 -9.80
CA ARG A 416 18.91 3.10 -8.86
C ARG A 416 18.02 3.97 -7.96
N ARG A 417 18.50 5.17 -7.60
CA ARG A 417 17.79 6.16 -6.78
C ARG A 417 16.75 6.96 -7.56
N PHE A 418 16.74 6.85 -8.89
CA PHE A 418 15.84 7.67 -9.70
C PHE A 418 14.37 7.39 -9.38
N ILE A 419 14.02 6.10 -9.26
CA ILE A 419 12.75 5.61 -8.69
C ILE A 419 13.09 4.78 -7.45
N PRO A 420 12.74 5.22 -6.23
CA PRO A 420 13.01 4.46 -5.00
C PRO A 420 11.95 3.39 -4.72
N PHE A 421 10.82 3.39 -5.42
CA PHE A 421 9.72 2.47 -5.14
C PHE A 421 9.96 1.06 -5.68
N ARG A 422 9.60 0.03 -4.90
CA ARG A 422 9.80 -1.39 -5.23
C ARG A 422 8.44 -2.09 -5.36
N GLN A 423 8.13 -3.04 -4.48
CA GLN A 423 6.74 -3.48 -4.34
C GLN A 423 5.88 -2.31 -3.81
N LEU A 424 4.56 -2.34 -4.00
CA LEU A 424 3.67 -1.32 -3.46
C LEU A 424 3.86 -1.14 -1.94
N GLY A 425 4.06 0.11 -1.52
CA GLY A 425 4.36 0.48 -0.14
C GLY A 425 5.85 0.50 0.22
N GLN A 426 6.73 0.00 -0.66
CA GLN A 426 8.17 -0.08 -0.39
C GLN A 426 8.94 1.10 -0.98
N TYR A 427 9.78 1.72 -0.16
CA TYR A 427 10.79 2.71 -0.54
C TYR A 427 12.18 2.15 -0.25
N GLU A 428 13.05 2.01 -1.26
CA GLU A 428 14.42 1.54 -1.07
C GLU A 428 15.35 2.64 -0.53
N ASP A 429 16.02 2.34 0.58
CA ASP A 429 17.20 3.07 1.04
C ASP A 429 18.46 2.31 0.60
N GLU A 430 19.00 2.69 -0.56
CA GLU A 430 20.15 2.03 -1.17
C GLU A 430 21.33 1.90 -0.21
N GLU A 431 21.56 2.93 0.61
CA GLU A 431 22.65 2.96 1.58
C GLU A 431 22.53 1.90 2.70
N THR A 432 21.33 1.39 2.97
CA THR A 432 21.08 0.28 3.91
C THR A 432 20.86 -1.05 3.20
N GLY A 433 20.38 -0.99 1.94
CA GLY A 433 19.87 -2.14 1.19
C GLY A 433 18.54 -2.67 1.71
N LEU A 434 17.82 -1.89 2.54
CA LEU A 434 16.51 -2.22 3.08
C LEU A 434 15.42 -1.44 2.34
N TYR A 435 14.24 -2.02 2.30
CA TYR A 435 13.03 -1.39 1.80
C TYR A 435 12.18 -0.96 2.99
N TYR A 436 12.09 0.36 3.21
CA TYR A 436 11.17 0.95 4.16
C TYR A 436 9.74 0.68 3.71
N ASN A 437 8.96 0.05 4.59
CA ASN A 437 7.63 -0.44 4.29
C ASN A 437 6.71 -0.10 5.47
N ARG A 438 6.55 1.21 5.69
CA ARG A 438 5.84 1.87 6.80
C ARG A 438 6.18 1.37 8.19
N PHE A 439 5.57 0.30 8.67
CA PHE A 439 5.79 -0.19 10.03
C PHE A 439 6.93 -1.21 10.13
N ARG A 440 7.49 -1.64 9.00
CA ARG A 440 8.62 -2.59 8.96
C ARG A 440 9.67 -2.25 7.90
N TYR A 441 10.81 -2.93 7.99
CA TYR A 441 11.92 -2.85 7.03
C TYR A 441 12.17 -4.21 6.40
N TYR A 442 12.04 -4.30 5.08
CA TYR A 442 12.22 -5.54 4.32
C TYR A 442 13.63 -5.63 3.74
N ASP A 443 14.29 -6.78 3.89
CA ASP A 443 15.57 -7.07 3.25
C ASP A 443 15.34 -8.07 2.10
N SER A 444 15.35 -7.56 0.87
CA SER A 444 15.11 -8.36 -0.33
C SER A 444 16.20 -9.41 -0.60
N ARG A 445 17.37 -9.30 0.04
CA ARG A 445 18.46 -10.29 -0.11
C ARG A 445 18.17 -11.59 0.64
N ILE A 446 17.33 -11.52 1.68
CA ILE A 446 16.90 -12.67 2.47
C ILE A 446 15.41 -12.96 2.33
N GLY A 447 14.62 -12.04 1.76
CA GLY A 447 13.19 -12.24 1.56
C GLY A 447 12.33 -12.11 2.80
N ASN A 448 12.83 -11.39 3.82
CA ASN A 448 12.17 -11.22 5.12
C ASN A 448 12.24 -9.78 5.61
N TYR A 449 11.29 -9.41 6.47
CA TYR A 449 11.42 -8.27 7.35
C TYR A 449 12.51 -8.50 8.40
N ILE A 450 13.17 -7.43 8.83
CA ILE A 450 14.23 -7.48 9.85
C ILE A 450 13.70 -7.27 11.28
N CYS A 451 12.40 -7.05 11.43
CA CYS A 451 11.70 -6.97 12.71
C CYS A 451 10.42 -7.80 12.66
N GLN A 452 9.98 -8.22 13.85
CA GLN A 452 8.72 -8.93 14.03
C GLN A 452 7.54 -8.03 13.64
N ASP A 453 6.49 -8.63 13.07
CA ASP A 453 5.21 -7.97 12.83
C ASP A 453 4.68 -7.27 14.10
N PRO A 454 4.51 -5.93 14.08
CA PRO A 454 4.01 -5.18 15.24
C PRO A 454 2.61 -5.62 15.69
N ILE A 455 1.77 -6.12 14.77
CA ILE A 455 0.45 -6.67 15.09
C ILE A 455 0.47 -8.19 15.29
N ARG A 456 1.68 -8.78 15.32
CA ARG A 456 1.95 -10.20 15.57
C ARG A 456 1.15 -11.09 14.61
N LEU A 457 0.38 -12.04 15.14
CA LEU A 457 -0.44 -12.95 14.35
C LEU A 457 -1.63 -12.25 13.65
N GLY A 458 -1.90 -10.98 13.96
CA GLY A 458 -2.93 -10.18 13.31
C GLY A 458 -2.66 -9.94 11.81
N GLY A 459 -1.41 -10.03 11.37
CA GLY A 459 -1.01 -9.86 9.96
C GLY A 459 -1.30 -11.06 9.05
N ASN A 460 -1.91 -12.13 9.59
CA ASN A 460 -2.18 -13.38 8.89
C ASN A 460 -0.92 -14.01 8.25
N ASN A 461 0.22 -13.87 8.93
CA ASN A 461 1.48 -14.47 8.54
C ASN A 461 1.94 -15.44 9.64
N PRO A 462 2.10 -16.75 9.34
CA PRO A 462 2.53 -17.73 10.34
C PRO A 462 3.98 -17.52 10.79
N THR A 463 4.79 -16.87 9.96
CA THR A 463 6.08 -16.35 10.39
C THR A 463 5.90 -14.88 10.75
N LEU A 464 6.54 -14.44 11.82
CA LEU A 464 6.46 -13.04 12.25
C LEU A 464 7.33 -12.10 11.39
N TYR A 465 8.09 -12.66 10.43
CA TYR A 465 9.10 -11.97 9.64
C TYR A 465 8.91 -12.10 8.13
N ALA A 466 8.15 -13.06 7.61
CA ALA A 466 8.07 -13.24 6.16
C ALA A 466 7.40 -12.06 5.48
N PHE A 467 7.84 -11.83 4.25
CA PHE A 467 7.05 -11.12 3.27
C PHE A 467 6.00 -12.06 2.64
N VAL A 468 5.10 -11.51 1.82
CA VAL A 468 3.96 -12.20 1.19
C VAL A 468 4.31 -13.58 0.61
N SER A 469 3.38 -14.54 0.61
CA SER A 469 3.65 -15.91 0.15
C SER A 469 3.94 -16.04 -1.34
N ASP A 470 3.42 -15.14 -2.17
CA ASP A 470 3.72 -15.01 -3.60
C ASP A 470 3.93 -13.53 -3.95
N SER A 471 5.16 -13.12 -4.28
CA SER A 471 5.52 -11.73 -4.60
C SER A 471 5.03 -11.26 -5.97
N ASN A 472 4.55 -12.17 -6.82
CA ASN A 472 3.89 -11.84 -8.10
C ASN A 472 2.39 -11.57 -7.92
N LEU A 473 1.82 -11.96 -6.78
CA LEU A 473 0.41 -11.81 -6.49
C LEU A 473 0.14 -10.97 -5.25
N GLY A 474 1.07 -10.85 -4.32
CA GLY A 474 0.87 -10.24 -3.02
C GLY A 474 1.65 -8.94 -2.83
N VAL A 475 1.11 -8.07 -1.99
CA VAL A 475 1.77 -6.89 -1.44
C VAL A 475 1.52 -6.83 0.07
N ASP A 476 2.41 -6.18 0.80
CA ASP A 476 2.15 -5.79 2.19
C ASP A 476 2.47 -4.31 2.28
N VAL A 477 1.49 -3.48 1.95
CA VAL A 477 1.72 -2.05 1.68
C VAL A 477 2.15 -1.27 2.93
N LEU A 478 1.73 -1.73 4.10
CA LEU A 478 2.03 -1.08 5.38
C LEU A 478 3.09 -1.84 6.19
N GLY A 479 3.49 -3.03 5.74
CA GLY A 479 4.32 -3.92 6.55
C GLY A 479 3.56 -4.46 7.75
N LEU A 480 2.27 -4.76 7.61
CA LEU A 480 1.41 -5.28 8.68
C LEU A 480 0.56 -6.45 8.23
N THR A 481 0.12 -6.49 6.97
CA THR A 481 -0.80 -7.53 6.50
C THR A 481 -0.60 -7.78 5.02
N THR A 482 -0.54 -9.06 4.65
CA THR A 482 -0.50 -9.46 3.25
C THR A 482 -1.85 -9.17 2.58
N GLN A 483 -1.80 -8.61 1.36
CA GLN A 483 -2.94 -8.34 0.50
C GLN A 483 -2.62 -8.90 -0.90
N MET A 484 -3.52 -9.69 -1.49
CA MET A 484 -3.30 -10.18 -2.86
C MET A 484 -3.77 -9.12 -3.87
N VAL A 485 -2.89 -8.71 -4.77
CA VAL A 485 -3.16 -7.87 -5.92
C VAL A 485 -4.08 -8.61 -6.89
N GLY A 486 -5.20 -7.99 -7.22
CA GLY A 486 -6.29 -8.66 -7.94
C GLY A 486 -7.35 -9.26 -7.03
N ASP A 487 -7.17 -9.24 -5.70
CA ASP A 487 -8.30 -9.24 -4.78
C ASP A 487 -9.02 -7.89 -4.93
N MET A 488 -9.88 -7.82 -5.94
CA MET A 488 -11.21 -7.47 -5.52
C MET A 488 -11.61 -8.51 -4.49
N PRO A 489 -11.94 -8.13 -3.23
CA PRO A 489 -12.56 -9.06 -2.32
C PRO A 489 -13.60 -9.84 -3.11
N MET A 490 -13.60 -11.17 -3.05
CA MET A 490 -14.47 -12.02 -3.87
C MET A 490 -15.95 -11.55 -3.83
N GLY A 491 -16.33 -10.88 -2.73
CA GLY A 491 -17.54 -10.05 -2.60
C GLY A 491 -17.64 -8.90 -3.60
N LYS A 492 -16.70 -7.94 -3.63
CA LYS A 492 -16.65 -6.81 -4.59
C LYS A 492 -16.61 -7.26 -6.06
N TRP A 493 -15.87 -8.32 -6.38
CA TRP A 493 -15.92 -8.91 -7.74
C TRP A 493 -17.32 -9.45 -8.04
N GLY A 494 -17.88 -10.20 -7.10
CA GLY A 494 -19.24 -10.72 -7.20
C GLY A 494 -20.28 -9.62 -7.39
N GLU A 495 -20.17 -8.52 -6.64
CA GLU A 495 -21.04 -7.36 -6.73
C GLU A 495 -20.99 -6.70 -8.11
N LYS A 496 -19.79 -6.54 -8.68
CA LYS A 496 -19.63 -6.06 -10.06
C LYS A 496 -20.28 -7.01 -11.07
N VAL A 497 -20.10 -8.32 -10.92
CA VAL A 497 -20.74 -9.33 -11.79
C VAL A 497 -22.27 -9.28 -11.66
N ALA A 498 -22.78 -9.17 -10.44
CA ALA A 498 -24.21 -9.09 -10.15
C ALA A 498 -24.84 -7.82 -10.74
N ALA A 499 -24.22 -6.66 -10.51
CA ALA A 499 -24.67 -5.39 -11.07
C ALA A 499 -24.72 -5.44 -12.60
N LYS A 500 -23.73 -6.07 -13.23
CA LYS A 500 -23.68 -6.26 -14.68
C LYS A 500 -24.79 -7.17 -15.20
N TYR A 501 -25.02 -8.31 -14.56
CA TYR A 501 -26.09 -9.24 -14.93
C TYR A 501 -27.45 -8.53 -14.83
N LEU A 502 -27.72 -7.86 -13.71
CA LEU A 502 -28.99 -7.18 -13.47
C LEU A 502 -29.23 -6.03 -14.46
N LYS A 503 -28.20 -5.26 -14.83
CA LYS A 503 -28.30 -4.26 -15.90
C LYS A 503 -28.70 -4.88 -17.24
N LYS A 504 -28.16 -6.07 -17.57
CA LYS A 504 -28.54 -6.80 -18.79
C LYS A 504 -30.01 -7.26 -18.75
N GLU A 505 -30.49 -7.63 -17.56
CA GLU A 505 -31.90 -7.98 -17.32
C GLU A 505 -32.83 -6.75 -17.18
N GLY A 506 -32.36 -5.55 -17.51
CA GLY A 506 -33.18 -4.33 -17.51
C GLY A 506 -33.33 -3.62 -16.16
N HIS A 507 -32.51 -3.97 -15.16
CA HIS A 507 -32.49 -3.26 -13.88
C HIS A 507 -31.61 -2.01 -13.94
N THR A 508 -32.06 -0.93 -13.32
CA THR A 508 -31.23 0.24 -12.99
C THR A 508 -30.55 0.02 -11.63
N ILE A 509 -29.23 0.19 -11.55
CA ILE A 509 -28.49 0.11 -10.28
C ILE A 509 -28.53 1.48 -9.60
N LEU A 510 -29.04 1.54 -8.37
CA LEU A 510 -29.17 2.78 -7.60
C LEU A 510 -27.98 3.02 -6.65
N GLY A 511 -27.31 1.96 -6.20
CA GLY A 511 -26.12 2.02 -5.37
C GLY A 511 -26.03 0.86 -4.38
N SER A 512 -25.23 1.03 -3.33
CA SER A 512 -25.11 0.11 -2.19
C SER A 512 -25.33 0.87 -0.88
N ILE A 513 -25.66 0.16 0.20
CA ILE A 513 -25.75 0.73 1.55
C ILE A 513 -24.87 -0.13 2.43
N GLN A 514 -23.72 0.38 2.85
CA GLN A 514 -22.76 -0.37 3.68
C GLN A 514 -22.16 0.56 4.74
N ASN A 515 -21.92 0.00 5.93
CA ASN A 515 -21.13 0.66 6.97
C ASN A 515 -19.62 0.48 6.72
N ALA A 516 -18.78 1.10 7.57
CA ALA A 516 -17.32 1.01 7.47
C ALA A 516 -16.78 -0.44 7.54
N SER A 517 -17.53 -1.36 8.15
CA SER A 517 -17.20 -2.79 8.23
C SER A 517 -17.81 -3.63 7.09
N GLY A 518 -18.41 -2.98 6.07
CA GLY A 518 -18.99 -3.65 4.91
C GLY A 518 -20.33 -4.36 5.17
N HIS A 519 -20.98 -4.13 6.31
CA HIS A 519 -22.31 -4.68 6.58
C HIS A 519 -23.38 -3.81 5.95
N GLY A 520 -24.41 -4.42 5.31
CA GLY A 520 -25.55 -3.70 4.77
C GLY A 520 -26.22 -4.41 3.59
N PHE A 521 -26.55 -3.66 2.55
CA PHE A 521 -27.07 -4.14 1.26
C PHE A 521 -26.01 -3.94 0.17
N ASP A 522 -25.60 -5.04 -0.45
CA ASP A 522 -24.55 -5.04 -1.47
C ASP A 522 -25.00 -4.31 -2.74
N LEU A 523 -26.27 -4.45 -3.15
CA LEU A 523 -26.87 -3.67 -4.24
C LEU A 523 -28.31 -3.26 -3.95
N VAL A 524 -28.68 -2.06 -4.39
CA VAL A 524 -30.05 -1.56 -4.49
C VAL A 524 -30.34 -1.30 -5.96
N THR A 525 -31.43 -1.88 -6.48
CA THR A 525 -31.79 -1.77 -7.91
C THR A 525 -33.24 -1.41 -8.10
N LYS A 526 -33.58 -0.85 -9.27
CA LYS A 526 -34.94 -0.57 -9.71
C LYS A 526 -35.25 -1.30 -11.00
N THR A 527 -36.36 -2.03 -11.07
CA THR A 527 -36.86 -2.68 -12.28
C THR A 527 -37.65 -1.70 -13.16
N ALA A 528 -37.87 -2.04 -14.43
CA ALA A 528 -38.63 -1.21 -15.36
C ALA A 528 -40.07 -0.92 -14.89
N ASP A 529 -40.73 -1.88 -14.26
CA ASP A 529 -42.06 -1.78 -13.64
C ASP A 529 -42.05 -1.11 -12.24
N GLY A 530 -40.88 -0.64 -11.80
CA GLY A 530 -40.72 0.24 -10.66
C GLY A 530 -40.57 -0.45 -9.30
N TYR A 531 -40.32 -1.75 -9.25
CA TYR A 531 -39.94 -2.44 -8.01
C TYR A 531 -38.51 -2.08 -7.60
N ILE A 532 -38.28 -1.94 -6.30
CA ILE A 532 -36.95 -1.79 -5.72
C ILE A 532 -36.50 -3.14 -5.20
N ASN A 533 -35.32 -3.61 -5.62
CA ASN A 533 -34.71 -4.81 -5.03
C ASN A 533 -33.54 -4.39 -4.13
N VAL A 534 -33.52 -4.88 -2.89
CA VAL A 534 -32.31 -4.95 -2.08
C VAL A 534 -31.70 -6.34 -2.25
N ILE A 535 -30.40 -6.37 -2.52
CA ILE A 535 -29.72 -7.58 -2.99
C ILE A 535 -28.48 -7.82 -2.15
N GLU A 536 -28.38 -9.03 -1.61
CA GLU A 536 -27.15 -9.58 -1.06
C GLU A 536 -26.46 -10.40 -2.15
N VAL A 537 -25.15 -10.22 -2.31
CA VAL A 537 -24.32 -10.97 -3.24
C VAL A 537 -23.50 -12.01 -2.48
N LYS A 538 -23.51 -13.25 -2.99
CA LYS A 538 -22.70 -14.35 -2.45
C LYS A 538 -21.91 -15.03 -3.55
N THR A 539 -20.60 -14.90 -3.44
CA THR A 539 -19.63 -15.60 -4.28
C THR A 539 -19.08 -16.82 -3.54
N SER A 540 -18.92 -17.93 -4.25
CA SER A 540 -18.45 -19.21 -3.69
C SER A 540 -17.71 -20.03 -4.75
N GLY A 541 -16.75 -20.85 -4.31
CA GLY A 541 -16.06 -21.83 -5.16
C GLY A 541 -17.01 -22.95 -5.61
N ASN A 542 -17.33 -23.90 -4.72
CA ASN A 542 -18.04 -25.13 -5.10
C ASN A 542 -19.52 -25.24 -4.65
N LYS A 543 -19.94 -24.56 -3.56
CA LYS A 543 -21.26 -24.74 -2.92
C LYS A 543 -22.16 -23.49 -2.99
N TRP A 544 -23.42 -23.68 -3.36
CA TRP A 544 -24.44 -22.63 -3.23
C TRP A 544 -24.72 -22.31 -1.75
N ARG A 545 -24.47 -21.07 -1.32
CA ARG A 545 -24.78 -20.62 0.05
C ARG A 545 -26.28 -20.39 0.24
N SER A 546 -26.87 -20.85 1.34
CA SER A 546 -28.26 -20.54 1.69
C SER A 546 -28.32 -19.42 2.74
N LYS A 547 -29.31 -18.52 2.62
CA LYS A 547 -29.82 -17.72 3.75
C LYS A 547 -31.27 -18.15 3.97
N SER A 548 -31.53 -18.90 5.04
CA SER A 548 -32.85 -19.50 5.31
C SER A 548 -33.94 -18.43 5.48
N ASN A 549 -33.66 -17.30 6.16
CA ASN A 549 -34.64 -16.29 6.55
C ASN A 549 -34.37 -14.89 5.97
N MET A 550 -34.39 -14.76 4.64
CA MET A 550 -34.10 -13.48 3.99
C MET A 550 -35.15 -12.39 4.23
N GLY A 551 -36.46 -12.68 4.17
CA GLY A 551 -37.50 -11.66 4.42
C GLY A 551 -37.37 -10.98 5.80
N GLY A 552 -37.10 -11.76 6.85
CA GLY A 552 -36.84 -11.21 8.19
C GLY A 552 -35.49 -10.50 8.32
N TRP A 553 -34.49 -10.89 7.52
CA TRP A 553 -33.17 -10.26 7.51
C TRP A 553 -33.22 -8.82 6.97
N THR A 554 -33.98 -8.56 5.90
CA THR A 554 -34.09 -7.20 5.34
C THR A 554 -34.77 -6.22 6.28
N ARG A 555 -35.91 -6.59 6.87
CA ARG A 555 -36.60 -5.73 7.84
C ARG A 555 -35.68 -5.39 9.03
N LYS A 556 -35.04 -6.41 9.62
CA LYS A 556 -34.07 -6.23 10.72
C LYS A 556 -32.89 -5.35 10.31
N ASN A 557 -32.41 -5.45 9.08
CA ASN A 557 -31.30 -4.61 8.62
C ASN A 557 -31.74 -3.17 8.37
N ILE A 558 -32.91 -2.92 7.77
CA ILE A 558 -33.45 -1.56 7.65
C ILE A 558 -33.58 -0.94 9.04
N GLU A 559 -34.14 -1.65 10.01
CA GLU A 559 -34.26 -1.20 11.41
C GLU A 559 -32.89 -0.93 12.04
N LYS A 560 -31.91 -1.84 11.90
CA LYS A 560 -30.54 -1.63 12.42
C LYS A 560 -29.85 -0.42 11.80
N ILE A 561 -29.95 -0.27 10.48
CA ILE A 561 -29.33 0.84 9.74
C ILE A 561 -29.95 2.17 10.16
N THR A 562 -31.26 2.19 10.34
CA THR A 562 -32.03 3.41 10.59
C THR A 562 -32.05 3.81 12.06
N GLY A 563 -32.14 2.85 12.97
CA GLY A 563 -32.05 3.05 14.42
C GLY A 563 -30.63 3.13 14.95
N ASN A 564 -29.61 2.88 14.10
CA ASN A 564 -28.20 2.83 14.49
C ASN A 564 -27.96 2.01 15.77
N THR A 565 -28.66 0.89 15.92
CA THR A 565 -28.81 0.17 17.20
C THR A 565 -27.51 -0.42 17.76
N ASN A 566 -26.41 -0.36 17.00
CA ASN A 566 -25.10 -0.86 17.37
C ASN A 566 -23.96 0.14 17.11
N GLY A 567 -24.28 1.43 16.92
CA GLY A 567 -23.30 2.50 16.72
C GLY A 567 -22.59 2.52 15.35
N MET A 568 -22.62 1.42 14.59
CA MET A 568 -21.87 1.27 13.33
C MET A 568 -22.40 2.12 12.15
N TRP A 569 -23.57 2.76 12.31
CA TRP A 569 -24.27 3.51 11.27
C TRP A 569 -24.42 5.00 11.60
N ALA A 570 -23.60 5.50 12.54
CA ALA A 570 -23.64 6.88 13.04
C ALA A 570 -23.32 7.93 11.97
N SER A 571 -22.52 7.58 10.95
CA SER A 571 -22.07 8.48 9.89
C SER A 571 -22.34 7.87 8.51
N LYS A 572 -23.61 7.84 8.08
CA LYS A 572 -23.98 7.39 6.73
C LYS A 572 -23.83 8.53 5.73
N PRO A 573 -23.25 8.29 4.54
CA PRO A 573 -23.26 9.28 3.46
C PRO A 573 -24.69 9.60 3.02
N LYS A 574 -24.94 10.87 2.64
CA LYS A 574 -26.27 11.35 2.20
C LYS A 574 -26.90 10.52 1.07
N TYR A 575 -26.09 9.94 0.18
CA TYR A 575 -26.62 9.07 -0.88
C TYR A 575 -27.21 7.77 -0.32
N GLN A 576 -26.64 7.20 0.76
CA GLN A 576 -27.20 6.01 1.41
C GLN A 576 -28.51 6.35 2.13
N ASP A 577 -28.64 7.55 2.71
CA ASP A 577 -29.91 8.01 3.28
C ASP A 577 -31.00 8.22 2.23
N ASN A 578 -30.63 8.74 1.05
CA ASN A 578 -31.54 8.81 -0.10
C ASN A 578 -31.98 7.42 -0.55
N LEU A 579 -31.06 6.45 -0.62
CA LEU A 579 -31.37 5.06 -0.94
C LEU A 579 -32.27 4.41 0.11
N LEU A 580 -32.04 4.65 1.40
CA LEU A 580 -32.92 4.18 2.48
C LEU A 580 -34.32 4.78 2.37
N THR A 581 -34.42 6.04 1.98
CA THR A 581 -35.72 6.70 1.74
C THR A 581 -36.45 6.05 0.57
N ILE A 582 -35.75 5.74 -0.53
CA ILE A 582 -36.30 4.99 -1.67
C ILE A 582 -36.76 3.60 -1.25
N ILE A 583 -35.97 2.89 -0.45
CA ILE A 583 -36.29 1.55 0.06
C ILE A 583 -37.54 1.58 0.93
N ARG A 584 -37.64 2.52 1.88
CA ARG A 584 -38.81 2.69 2.76
C ARG A 584 -40.07 2.99 1.95
N LYS A 585 -40.00 3.95 1.02
CA LYS A 585 -41.13 4.27 0.14
C LYS A 585 -41.57 3.07 -0.70
N ALA A 586 -40.62 2.27 -1.19
CA ALA A 586 -40.95 1.05 -1.90
C ALA A 586 -41.58 0.00 -0.98
N GLN A 587 -41.16 -0.08 0.28
CA GLN A 587 -41.73 -0.99 1.28
C GLN A 587 -43.19 -0.63 1.57
N ASP A 588 -43.49 0.64 1.81
CA ASP A 588 -44.84 1.14 2.11
C ASP A 588 -45.80 0.88 0.93
N ASN A 589 -45.30 1.02 -0.29
CA ASN A 589 -46.05 0.76 -1.52
C ASN A 589 -46.08 -0.71 -1.95
N ARG A 590 -45.59 -1.65 -1.11
CA ARG A 590 -45.49 -3.09 -1.43
C ARG A 590 -44.72 -3.41 -2.72
N LYS A 591 -43.74 -2.56 -3.06
CA LYS A 591 -42.85 -2.68 -4.22
C LYS A 591 -41.38 -2.98 -3.85
N LEU A 592 -41.11 -3.33 -2.60
CA LEU A 592 -39.77 -3.73 -2.14
C LEU A 592 -39.61 -5.25 -2.23
N ASN A 593 -38.60 -5.68 -2.97
CA ASN A 593 -38.19 -7.07 -3.11
C ASN A 593 -36.86 -7.32 -2.41
N ASN A 594 -36.69 -8.54 -1.93
CA ASN A 594 -35.45 -9.00 -1.35
C ASN A 594 -34.86 -10.15 -2.18
N LYS A 595 -33.61 -10.01 -2.63
CA LYS A 595 -33.00 -10.97 -3.56
C LYS A 595 -31.64 -11.45 -3.06
N LEU A 596 -31.38 -12.74 -3.24
CA LEU A 596 -30.04 -13.31 -3.12
C LEU A 596 -29.45 -13.51 -4.50
N PHE A 597 -28.35 -12.83 -4.80
CA PHE A 597 -27.60 -13.03 -6.02
C PHE A 597 -26.42 -13.95 -5.73
N GLN A 598 -26.38 -15.12 -6.37
CA GLN A 598 -25.37 -16.13 -6.10
C GLN A 598 -24.50 -16.38 -7.33
N ILE A 599 -23.19 -16.45 -7.10
CA ILE A 599 -22.19 -16.74 -8.13
C ILE A 599 -21.40 -17.97 -7.68
N ASN A 600 -21.39 -18.99 -8.54
CA ASN A 600 -20.57 -20.17 -8.39
C ASN A 600 -19.47 -20.15 -9.45
N ILE A 601 -18.22 -19.98 -9.00
CA ILE A 601 -17.07 -19.76 -9.87
C ILE A 601 -16.69 -21.03 -10.59
N GLU A 602 -16.57 -22.15 -9.87
CA GLU A 602 -16.15 -23.43 -10.44
C GLU A 602 -17.15 -23.96 -11.46
N LYS A 603 -18.46 -23.81 -11.18
CA LYS A 603 -19.55 -24.23 -12.08
C LYS A 603 -19.88 -23.16 -13.13
N ARG A 604 -19.18 -22.03 -13.15
CA ARG A 604 -19.42 -20.89 -14.06
C ARG A 604 -20.90 -20.51 -14.19
N SER A 605 -21.62 -20.46 -13.06
CA SER A 605 -23.07 -20.26 -13.06
C SER A 605 -23.55 -19.21 -12.07
N ILE A 606 -24.67 -18.57 -12.41
CA ILE A 606 -25.31 -17.51 -11.63
C ILE A 606 -26.75 -17.92 -11.31
N ARG A 607 -27.23 -17.58 -10.12
CA ARG A 607 -28.64 -17.75 -9.74
C ARG A 607 -29.14 -16.54 -8.96
N LEU A 608 -30.27 -16.00 -9.38
CA LEU A 608 -31.02 -14.98 -8.64
C LEU A 608 -32.21 -15.65 -7.94
N ARG A 609 -32.23 -15.64 -6.61
CA ARG A 609 -33.36 -16.15 -5.83
C ARG A 609 -34.20 -14.99 -5.29
N CYS A 610 -35.51 -15.08 -5.50
CA CYS A 610 -36.50 -14.25 -4.80
C CYS A 610 -37.00 -15.02 -3.58
N LYS A 611 -37.14 -14.35 -2.44
CA LYS A 611 -37.85 -14.88 -1.28
C LYS A 611 -38.75 -13.82 -0.68
#